data_AF-A0A081RCK3-F1
#
_entry.id   AF-A0A081RCK3-F1
#
_cell.length_a   1.000
_cell.length_b   1.000
_cell.length_c   1.000
_cell.angle_alpha   90.00
_cell.angle_beta   90.00
_cell.angle_gamma   90.00
#
_symmetry.space_group_name_H-M   'P 1'
#
loop_
_entity.id
_entity.type
_entity.pdbx_description
1 polymer ?
#
loop_
_entity_poly.entity_id
_entity_poly.type
_entity_poly.pdbx_seq_one_letter_code
_entity_poly.pdbx_strand_id
1 'polypeptide(L)'
;MCPAAIPWPLARIRQKGGKWVKAFAVEAEPGPANVVSNMFTLEWPPPSGIVQSFPEIDRANWFTLEEARGKMLTSETPLLVALEQAVPAR
;
A
#
# COMPACT_ATOMS: atom_id res chain seq x y z
N MET A 1 15.82 -3.35 -12.21
CA MET A 1 15.48 -2.15 -11.40
C MET A 1 14.80 -1.17 -12.35
N CYS A 2 13.55 -0.77 -12.11
CA CYS A 2 12.93 0.32 -12.87
C CYS A 2 13.68 1.64 -12.57
N PRO A 3 13.83 2.56 -13.55
CA PRO A 3 14.39 3.87 -13.27
C PRO A 3 13.58 4.57 -12.18
N ALA A 4 14.26 5.35 -11.33
CA ALA A 4 13.63 6.05 -10.22
C ALA A 4 12.73 7.17 -10.75
N ALA A 5 11.44 6.87 -10.94
CA ALA A 5 10.43 7.89 -11.19
C ALA A 5 10.25 8.73 -9.92
N ILE A 6 10.15 10.04 -10.08
CA ILE A 6 9.99 10.97 -8.96
C ILE A 6 8.53 10.93 -8.49
N PRO A 7 8.24 10.52 -7.25
CA PRO A 7 6.88 10.54 -6.74
C PRO A 7 6.39 11.98 -6.55
N TRP A 8 5.14 12.23 -6.91
CA TRP A 8 4.47 13.53 -6.74
C TRP A 8 3.40 13.46 -5.64
N PRO A 9 3.13 14.57 -4.91
CA PRO A 9 2.13 14.57 -3.84
C PRO A 9 0.72 14.33 -4.39
N LEU A 10 0.01 13.33 -3.85
CA LEU A 10 -1.33 12.97 -4.31
C LEU A 10 -2.41 13.61 -3.44
N ALA A 11 -2.45 13.26 -2.16
CA ALA A 11 -3.49 13.71 -1.23
C ALA A 11 -3.06 13.55 0.23
N ARG A 12 -3.79 14.19 1.14
CA ARG A 12 -3.66 13.96 2.59
C ARG A 12 -5.03 13.60 3.17
N ILE A 13 -5.10 12.48 3.86
CA ILE A 13 -6.33 11.95 4.46
C ILE A 13 -6.16 11.74 5.96
N ARG A 14 -7.28 11.68 6.69
CA ARG A 14 -7.31 11.30 8.10
C ARG A 14 -8.01 9.96 8.26
N GLN A 15 -7.31 8.97 8.81
CA GLN A 15 -7.87 7.64 9.06
C GLN A 15 -8.74 7.61 10.33
N LYS A 16 -9.55 6.56 10.50
CA LYS A 16 -10.50 6.42 11.63
C LYS A 16 -9.83 6.53 13.01
N GLY A 17 -8.58 6.06 13.15
CA GLY A 17 -7.80 6.16 14.38
C GLY A 17 -7.18 7.54 14.64
N GLY A 18 -7.48 8.56 13.83
CA GLY A 18 -6.95 9.92 13.97
C GLY A 18 -5.62 10.17 13.27
N LYS A 19 -4.95 9.12 12.78
CA LYS A 19 -3.70 9.19 12.00
C LYS A 19 -3.88 10.00 10.72
N TRP A 20 -2.96 10.93 10.47
CA TRP A 20 -2.84 11.60 9.18
C TRP A 20 -1.96 10.78 8.24
N VAL A 21 -2.41 10.58 7.01
CA VAL A 21 -1.67 9.91 5.94
C VAL A 21 -1.47 10.89 4.80
N LYS A 22 -0.22 11.07 4.37
CA LYS A 22 0.15 11.83 3.18
C LYS A 22 0.56 10.84 2.11
N ALA A 23 -0.20 10.80 1.02
CA ALA A 23 0.01 9.90 -0.10
C ALA A 23 0.77 10.61 -1.23
N PHE A 24 1.54 9.82 -1.96
CA PHE A 24 2.23 10.22 -3.18
C PHE A 24 1.90 9.21 -4.28
N ALA A 25 1.97 9.65 -5.52
CA ALA A 25 1.79 8.80 -6.69
C ALA A 25 3.05 8.81 -7.54
N VAL A 26 3.29 7.71 -8.24
CA VAL A 26 4.45 7.53 -9.11
C VAL A 26 4.02 6.68 -10.29
N GLU A 27 4.38 7.10 -11.50
CA GLU A 27 4.20 6.27 -12.69
C GLU A 27 5.42 5.36 -12.82
N ALA A 28 5.19 4.05 -12.72
CA ALA A 28 6.22 3.04 -12.86
C ALA A 28 5.59 1.71 -13.25
N GLU A 29 6.39 0.81 -13.84
CA GLU A 29 5.96 -0.55 -14.19
C GLU A 29 6.69 -1.64 -13.37
N PRO A 30 6.72 -1.58 -12.02
CA PRO A 30 7.31 -2.67 -11.25
C PRO A 30 6.39 -3.88 -11.29
N GLY A 31 6.90 -5.04 -11.71
CA GLY A 31 6.18 -6.30 -11.52
C GLY A 31 5.92 -6.58 -10.02
N PRO A 32 4.76 -7.15 -9.62
CA PRO A 32 4.45 -7.44 -8.20
C PRO A 32 5.50 -8.33 -7.51
N ALA A 33 6.18 -9.19 -8.27
CA ALA A 33 7.28 -10.02 -7.79
C ALA A 33 8.52 -9.21 -7.32
N ASN A 34 8.61 -7.92 -7.64
CA ASN A 34 9.69 -7.04 -7.21
C ASN A 34 9.42 -6.40 -5.84
N VAL A 35 8.26 -6.64 -5.22
CA VAL A 35 7.95 -6.12 -3.88
C VAL A 35 8.71 -6.93 -2.84
N VAL A 36 9.59 -6.26 -2.09
CA VAL A 36 10.35 -6.85 -0.99
C VAL A 36 9.72 -6.40 0.32
N SER A 37 9.23 -7.36 1.12
CA SER A 37 8.69 -7.09 2.44
C SER A 37 9.80 -6.93 3.48
N ASN A 38 9.59 -6.07 4.46
CA ASN A 38 10.32 -6.13 5.72
C ASN A 38 9.91 -7.38 6.51
N MET A 39 10.81 -7.86 7.38
CA MET A 39 10.53 -8.95 8.30
C MET A 39 10.29 -8.38 9.70
N PHE A 40 9.33 -8.94 10.42
CA PHE A 40 9.09 -8.66 11.84
C PHE A 40 9.01 -9.96 12.63
N THR A 41 9.28 -9.88 13.93
CA THR A 41 9.23 -11.03 14.84
C THR A 41 8.08 -10.90 15.82
N LEU A 42 7.43 -12.03 16.13
CA LEU A 42 6.42 -12.11 17.19
C LEU A 42 6.39 -13.51 17.80
N GLU A 43 5.84 -13.61 19.00
CA GLU A 43 5.61 -14.90 19.66
C GLU A 43 4.39 -15.61 19.07
N TRP A 44 4.60 -16.77 18.44
CA TRP A 44 3.52 -17.49 17.75
C TRP A 44 3.64 -19.01 17.89
N PRO A 45 2.56 -19.73 18.25
CA PRO A 45 1.26 -19.21 18.71
C PRO A 45 1.37 -18.47 20.06
N PRO A 46 0.57 -17.42 20.35
CA PRO A 46 0.54 -16.82 21.68
C PRO A 46 -0.13 -17.80 22.65
N PRO A 47 0.32 -18.02 23.91
CA PRO A 47 1.56 -17.65 24.61
C PRO A 47 2.53 -18.85 24.75
N SER A 48 3.19 -19.25 23.66
CA SER A 48 4.05 -20.44 23.59
C SER A 48 5.51 -20.22 24.02
N GLY A 49 5.97 -18.98 24.15
CA GLY A 49 7.39 -18.63 24.28
C GLY A 49 8.22 -18.80 23.01
N ILE A 50 7.62 -19.21 21.88
CA ILE A 50 8.30 -19.41 20.60
C ILE A 50 8.24 -18.13 19.78
N VAL A 51 9.39 -17.50 19.54
CA VAL A 51 9.50 -16.32 18.66
C VAL A 51 9.81 -16.74 17.22
N GLN A 52 9.00 -16.25 16.27
CA GLN A 52 9.14 -16.55 14.84
C GLN A 52 9.16 -15.26 14.01
N SER A 53 9.75 -15.32 12.81
CA SER A 53 9.84 -14.20 11.86
C SER A 53 8.80 -14.32 10.75
N PHE A 54 8.10 -13.23 10.44
CA PHE A 54 7.08 -13.15 9.40
C PHE A 54 7.30 -11.94 8.49
N PRO A 55 6.92 -12.01 7.21
CA PRO A 55 6.92 -10.82 6.35
C PRO A 55 5.76 -9.89 6.75
N GLU A 56 6.02 -8.59 6.80
CA GLU A 56 4.98 -7.55 7.00
C GLU A 56 3.93 -7.56 5.88
N ILE A 57 4.35 -7.86 4.65
CA ILE A 57 3.50 -7.98 3.47
C ILE A 57 3.58 -9.43 2.99
N ASP A 58 2.45 -10.14 3.02
CA ASP A 58 2.35 -11.51 2.55
C ASP A 58 2.25 -11.59 1.02
N ARG A 59 1.56 -10.63 0.40
CA ARG A 59 1.27 -10.59 -1.04
C ARG A 59 1.18 -9.17 -1.58
N ALA A 60 1.60 -9.00 -2.83
CA ALA A 60 1.42 -7.77 -3.59
C ALA A 60 0.86 -8.09 -4.98
N ASN A 61 0.00 -7.23 -5.50
CA ASN A 61 -0.61 -7.33 -6.82
C ASN A 61 -0.99 -5.94 -7.33
N TRP A 62 -1.09 -5.80 -8.65
CA TRP A 62 -1.73 -4.65 -9.28
C TRP A 62 -3.24 -4.86 -9.37
N PHE A 63 -3.98 -3.77 -9.26
CA PHE A 63 -5.43 -3.77 -9.33
C PHE A 63 -5.89 -2.58 -10.17
N THR A 64 -7.01 -2.75 -10.86
CA THR A 64 -7.76 -1.61 -11.39
C THR A 64 -8.28 -0.73 -10.25
N LEU A 65 -8.64 0.52 -10.55
CA LEU A 65 -9.24 1.40 -9.54
C LEU A 65 -10.53 0.80 -8.94
N GLU A 66 -11.32 0.11 -9.77
CA GLU A 66 -12.55 -0.56 -9.33
C GLU A 66 -12.25 -1.69 -8.33
N GLU A 67 -11.33 -2.60 -8.66
CA GLU A 67 -10.94 -3.69 -7.77
C GLU A 67 -10.31 -3.17 -6.47
N ALA A 68 -9.50 -2.11 -6.56
CA ALA A 68 -8.85 -1.50 -5.40
C ALA A 68 -9.86 -0.95 -4.39
N ARG A 69 -11.00 -0.39 -4.84
CA ARG A 69 -12.05 0.12 -3.95
C ARG A 69 -12.60 -0.96 -3.01
N GLY A 70 -12.68 -2.22 -3.46
CA GLY A 70 -13.15 -3.34 -2.65
C GLY A 70 -12.09 -3.96 -1.73
N LYS A 71 -10.80 -3.66 -1.95
CA LYS A 71 -9.66 -4.25 -1.21
C LYS A 71 -8.99 -3.28 -0.24
N MET A 72 -9.20 -1.98 -0.44
CA MET A 72 -8.59 -0.92 0.35
C MET A 72 -9.43 -0.58 1.59
N LEU A 73 -8.79 -0.10 2.66
CA LEU A 73 -9.51 0.42 3.82
C LEU A 73 -10.44 1.56 3.41
N THR A 74 -11.66 1.60 3.97
CA THR A 74 -12.64 2.65 3.64
C THR A 74 -12.11 4.07 3.87
N SER A 75 -11.25 4.26 4.88
CA SER A 75 -10.64 5.58 5.13
C SER A 75 -9.63 6.01 4.07
N GLU A 76 -9.14 5.07 3.26
CA GLU A 76 -8.14 5.30 2.22
C GLU A 76 -8.74 5.40 0.82
N THR A 77 -10.00 5.02 0.63
CA THR A 77 -10.73 5.18 -0.64
C THR A 77 -10.64 6.58 -1.25
N PRO A 78 -10.59 7.70 -0.49
CA PRO A 78 -10.37 9.03 -1.09
C PRO A 78 -9.05 9.15 -1.87
N LEU A 79 -8.04 8.32 -1.59
CA LEU A 79 -6.79 8.28 -2.36
C LEU A 79 -7.00 7.74 -3.78
N LEU A 80 -7.89 6.76 -3.96
CA LEU A 80 -8.24 6.24 -5.28
C LEU A 80 -8.97 7.29 -6.12
N VAL A 81 -9.86 8.06 -5.49
CA VAL A 81 -10.55 9.19 -6.14
C VAL A 81 -9.56 10.28 -6.54
N ALA A 82 -8.61 10.63 -5.67
CA ALA A 82 -7.57 11.60 -5.99
C ALA A 82 -6.69 11.12 -7.15
N LEU A 83 -6.36 9.83 -7.20
CA LEU A 83 -5.56 9.25 -8.28
C LEU A 83 -6.30 9.30 -9.62
N GLU A 84 -7.57 8.93 -9.63
CA GLU A 84 -8.45 8.97 -10.79
C GLU A 84 -8.58 10.39 -11.38
N GLN A 85 -8.63 11.42 -10.53
CA GLN A 85 -8.72 12.81 -10.96
C GLN A 85 -7.39 13.37 -11.47
N ALA A 86 -6.27 12.85 -10.98
CA ALA A 86 -4.93 13.37 -11.26
C ALA A 86 -4.26 12.69 -12.46
N VAL A 87 -4.73 11.51 -12.87
CA VAL A 87 -4.20 10.78 -14.03
C VAL A 87 -5.22 10.87 -15.17
N PRO A 88 -4.82 11.24 -16.41
CA PRO A 88 -5.71 11.21 -17.55
C PRO A 88 -6.31 9.81 -17.73
N ALA A 89 -7.59 9.73 -18.12
CA ALA A 89 -8.18 8.46 -18.51
C ALA A 89 -7.34 7.85 -19.64
N ARG A 90 -6.80 6.64 -19.40
CA ARG A 90 -6.16 5.82 -20.42
C ARG A 90 -7.19 4.90 -21.07
#